data_AF-A0A8D5ZG92-F1
#
_entry.id   AF-A0A8D5ZG92-F1
#
_cell.length_a   1.000
_cell.length_b   1.000
_cell.length_c   1.000
_cell.angle_alpha   90.00
_cell.angle_beta   90.00
_cell.angle_gamma   90.00
#
_symmetry.space_group_name_H-M   'P 1'
#
loop_
_entity.id
_entity.type
_entity.pdbx_description
1 polymer ?
#
loop_
_entity_poly.entity_id
_entity_poly.type
_entity_poly.pdbx_seq_one_letter_code
_entity_poly.pdbx_strand_id
1 'polypeptide(L)'
;MLEKIIKYSIVGGIGTIVNEGILLALKPVLPIALSLALAIEVSILSNFLLNDIWTFRRERVGTFIGRMLKFHFSSIIGGAVQYAVVIALVILFVHYASFTSLLFLLFFSSVHLSSFYLAVMNFIGIIAGFGVRFILSIKYVWA
;
A
#
# COMPACT_ATOMS: atom_id res chain seq x y z
N MET A 1 1.16 8.51 20.25
CA MET A 1 0.96 7.33 19.37
C MET A 1 -0.36 7.40 18.61
N LEU A 2 -1.49 7.61 19.29
CA LEU A 2 -2.81 7.73 18.65
C LEU A 2 -2.90 8.89 17.64
N GLU A 3 -2.35 10.06 17.96
CA GLU A 3 -2.33 11.19 17.01
C GLU A 3 -1.57 10.83 15.71
N LYS A 4 -0.45 10.12 15.81
CA LYS A 4 0.35 9.71 14.66
C LYS A 4 -0.37 8.70 13.80
N ILE A 5 -1.04 7.70 14.38
CA ILE A 5 -1.77 6.70 13.58
C ILE A 5 -2.92 7.35 12.82
N ILE A 6 -3.62 8.32 13.44
CA ILE A 6 -4.69 9.08 12.78
C ILE A 6 -4.12 9.89 11.61
N LYS A 7 -3.09 10.71 11.84
CA LYS A 7 -2.43 11.50 10.78
C LYS A 7 -1.91 10.61 9.66
N TYR A 8 -1.22 9.53 10.01
CA TYR A 8 -0.69 8.57 9.03
C TYR A 8 -1.80 7.90 8.22
N SER A 9 -2.96 7.62 8.84
CA SER A 9 -4.14 7.07 8.14
C SER A 9 -4.74 8.09 7.18
N ILE A 10 -4.86 9.36 7.59
CA ILE A 10 -5.33 10.45 6.73
C ILE A 10 -4.39 10.62 5.54
N VAL A 11 -3.08 10.66 5.78
CA VAL A 11 -2.08 10.72 4.70
C VAL A 11 -2.21 9.53 3.77
N GLY A 12 -2.35 8.31 4.31
CA GLY A 12 -2.57 7.11 3.50
C GLY A 12 -3.81 7.20 2.61
N GLY A 13 -4.93 7.71 3.12
CA GLY A 13 -6.14 7.95 2.35
C GLY A 13 -5.96 9.00 1.24
N ILE A 14 -5.23 10.09 1.52
CA ILE A 14 -4.84 11.08 0.50
C ILE A 14 -3.98 10.41 -0.58
N GLY A 15 -3.00 9.59 -0.18
CA GLY A 15 -2.17 8.83 -1.11
C GLY A 15 -2.97 7.93 -2.04
N THR A 16 -4.01 7.26 -1.54
CA THR A 16 -4.92 6.47 -2.39
C THR A 16 -5.63 7.35 -3.42
N ILE A 17 -6.13 8.53 -3.04
CA ILE A 17 -6.76 9.47 -3.97
C ILE A 17 -5.74 9.96 -5.02
N VAL A 18 -4.51 10.27 -4.60
CA VAL A 18 -3.42 10.69 -5.50
C VAL A 18 -3.09 9.56 -6.48
N ASN A 19 -2.97 8.32 -6.01
CA ASN A 19 -2.69 7.16 -6.87
C ASN A 19 -3.76 7.03 -7.97
N GLU A 20 -5.03 6.96 -7.57
CA GLU A 20 -6.14 6.83 -8.53
C GLU A 20 -6.21 8.03 -9.47
N GLY A 21 -6.01 9.25 -8.96
CA GLY A 21 -6.00 10.46 -9.78
C GLY A 21 -4.91 10.44 -10.87
N ILE A 22 -3.68 10.05 -10.51
CA ILE A 22 -2.57 9.92 -11.47
C ILE A 22 -2.83 8.79 -12.46
N LEU A 23 -3.34 7.64 -12.00
CA LEU A 23 -3.68 6.53 -12.88
C LEU A 23 -4.74 6.93 -13.91
N LEU A 24 -5.81 7.60 -13.48
CA LEU A 24 -6.89 8.07 -14.36
C LEU A 24 -6.40 9.10 -15.39
N ALA A 25 -5.46 9.96 -14.99
CA ALA A 25 -4.87 10.95 -15.88
C ALA A 25 -3.91 10.35 -16.91
N LEU A 26 -3.13 9.33 -16.52
CA LEU A 26 -2.08 8.75 -17.37
C LEU A 26 -2.54 7.58 -18.23
N LYS A 27 -3.53 6.78 -17.79
CA LYS A 27 -4.02 5.62 -18.56
C LYS A 27 -4.50 5.92 -19.99
N PRO A 28 -4.99 7.13 -20.37
CA PRO A 28 -5.36 7.42 -21.75
C PRO A 28 -4.16 7.68 -22.67
N VAL A 29 -2.99 8.00 -22.10
CA VAL A 29 -1.82 8.50 -22.84
C VAL A 29 -0.59 7.61 -22.73
N LEU A 30 -0.52 6.74 -21.72
CA LEU A 30 0.59 5.82 -21.48
C LEU A 30 0.10 4.37 -21.39
N PRO A 31 0.98 3.38 -21.64
CA PRO A 31 0.66 1.98 -21.37
C PRO A 31 0.22 1.79 -19.91
N ILE A 32 -0.76 0.90 -19.69
CA ILE A 32 -1.36 0.69 -18.36
C ILE A 32 -0.32 0.34 -17.29
N ALA A 33 0.66 -0.49 -17.62
CA ALA A 33 1.74 -0.88 -16.71
C ALA A 33 2.58 0.33 -16.26
N LEU A 34 2.91 1.23 -17.19
CA LEU A 34 3.67 2.44 -16.89
C LEU A 34 2.82 3.43 -16.08
N SER A 35 1.54 3.57 -16.43
CA SER A 35 0.60 4.41 -15.68
C SER A 35 0.46 3.96 -14.22
N LEU A 36 0.34 2.64 -13.99
CA LEU A 36 0.29 2.05 -12.66
C LEU A 36 1.59 2.30 -11.87
N ALA A 37 2.75 2.06 -12.50
CA ALA A 37 4.03 2.27 -11.84
C ALA A 37 4.22 3.74 -11.42
N LEU A 38 3.91 4.69 -12.30
CA LEU A 38 4.00 6.12 -12.01
C LEU A 38 2.99 6.55 -10.95
N ALA A 39 1.76 6.05 -10.99
CA ALA A 39 0.73 6.35 -10.00
C ALA A 39 1.14 5.87 -8.59
N ILE A 40 1.68 4.66 -8.49
CA ILE A 40 2.20 4.10 -7.24
C ILE A 40 3.38 4.95 -6.72
N GLU A 41 4.34 5.28 -7.57
CA GLU A 41 5.52 6.06 -7.19
C GLU A 41 5.12 7.46 -6.70
N VAL A 42 4.28 8.18 -7.46
CA VAL A 42 3.80 9.51 -7.06
C VAL A 42 3.01 9.44 -5.74
N SER A 43 2.21 8.39 -5.55
CA SER A 43 1.52 8.14 -4.28
C SER A 43 2.51 7.90 -3.12
N ILE A 44 3.55 7.09 -3.31
CA ILE A 44 4.58 6.84 -2.28
C ILE A 44 5.30 8.14 -1.92
N LEU A 45 5.71 8.94 -2.91
CA LEU A 45 6.36 10.22 -2.70
C LEU A 45 5.44 11.22 -1.99
N SER A 46 4.17 11.31 -2.39
CA SER A 46 3.20 12.19 -1.72
C SER A 46 2.98 11.81 -0.25
N ASN A 47 2.87 10.50 0.03
CA ASN A 47 2.75 9.98 1.38
C ASN A 47 3.99 10.24 2.21
N PHE A 48 5.18 10.07 1.63
CA PHE A 48 6.44 10.38 2.30
C PHE A 48 6.51 11.86 2.65
N LEU A 49 6.25 12.75 1.68
CA LEU A 49 6.29 14.20 1.88
C LEU A 49 5.33 14.63 2.98
N LEU A 50 4.06 14.22 2.90
CA LEU A 50 3.05 14.57 3.90
C LEU A 50 3.42 14.02 5.29
N ASN A 51 3.93 12.80 5.37
CA ASN A 51 4.39 12.24 6.65
C ASN A 51 5.62 12.96 7.20
N ASP A 52 6.58 13.35 6.36
CA ASP A 52 7.76 14.10 6.79
C ASP A 52 7.41 15.52 7.23
N ILE A 53 6.50 16.20 6.52
CA ILE A 53 6.10 17.59 6.83
C ILE A 53 5.08 17.73 7.95
N TRP A 54 4.25 16.70 8.18
CA TRP A 54 3.12 16.80 9.11
C TRP A 54 3.14 15.73 10.21
N THR A 55 3.13 14.43 9.85
CA THR A 55 2.99 13.34 10.84
C THR A 55 4.20 13.23 11.77
N PHE A 56 5.41 13.26 11.19
CA PHE A 56 6.68 13.04 11.90
C PHE A 56 7.57 14.30 11.87
N ARG A 57 6.97 15.48 11.70
CA ARG A 57 7.70 16.77 11.60
C ARG A 57 8.75 16.98 12.69
N ARG A 58 8.47 16.53 13.92
CA ARG A 58 9.33 16.71 15.10
C ARG A 58 10.35 15.59 15.31
N GLU A 59 10.31 14.53 14.49
CA GLU A 59 11.07 13.29 14.64
C GLU A 59 11.98 13.05 13.43
N ARG A 60 12.31 14.12 12.70
CA ARG A 60 13.19 14.01 11.54
C ARG A 60 14.63 13.81 12.00
N VAL A 61 15.08 12.58 11.88
CA VAL A 61 16.49 12.20 12.08
C VAL A 61 17.13 11.94 10.71
N GLY A 62 18.41 12.29 10.57
CA GLY A 62 19.19 12.08 9.34
C GLY A 62 18.77 12.94 8.14
N THR A 63 19.19 12.53 6.94
CA THR A 63 18.94 13.27 5.69
C THR A 63 17.55 12.99 5.12
N PHE A 64 17.01 13.95 4.38
CA PHE A 64 15.72 13.80 3.68
C PHE A 64 15.72 12.58 2.75
N ILE A 65 16.77 12.43 1.94
CA ILE A 65 16.92 11.29 1.02
C ILE A 65 17.02 9.96 1.79
N GLY A 66 17.74 9.93 2.92
CA GLY A 66 17.85 8.74 3.76
C GLY A 66 16.49 8.27 4.29
N ARG A 67 15.65 9.20 4.77
CA ARG A 67 14.28 8.87 5.20
C ARG A 67 13.39 8.45 4.03
N MET A 68 13.52 9.10 2.88
CA MET A 68 12.77 8.75 1.67
C MET A 68 13.06 7.30 1.25
N LEU A 69 14.33 6.90 1.19
CA LEU A 69 14.71 5.52 0.85
C LEU A 69 14.17 4.52 1.88
N LYS A 70 14.34 4.79 3.18
CA LYS A 70 13.76 3.95 4.25
C LYS A 70 12.23 3.83 4.11
N PHE A 71 11.54 4.89 3.72
CA PHE A 71 10.10 4.88 3.49
C PHE A 71 9.70 4.03 2.27
N HIS A 72 10.50 4.01 1.20
CA HIS A 72 10.29 3.10 0.07
C HIS A 72 10.43 1.64 0.51
N PHE A 73 11.48 1.30 1.27
CA PHE A 73 11.62 -0.04 1.84
C PHE A 73 10.44 -0.41 2.74
N SER A 74 10.00 0.49 3.61
CA SER A 74 8.80 0.30 4.42
C SER A 74 7.55 0.05 3.55
N SER A 75 7.42 0.75 2.43
CA SER A 75 6.29 0.63 1.51
C SER A 75 6.30 -0.72 0.77
N ILE A 76 7.46 -1.18 0.33
CA ILE A 76 7.65 -2.50 -0.29
C ILE A 76 7.28 -3.61 0.69
N ILE A 77 7.79 -3.56 1.93
CA ILE A 77 7.49 -4.55 2.96
C ILE A 77 5.99 -4.55 3.29
N GLY A 78 5.39 -3.37 3.41
CA GLY A 78 3.94 -3.24 3.61
C GLY A 78 3.11 -3.87 2.50
N GLY A 79 3.49 -3.62 1.24
CA GLY A 79 2.86 -4.23 0.08
C GLY A 79 3.00 -5.75 0.09
N ALA A 80 4.20 -6.27 0.37
CA ALA A 80 4.44 -7.71 0.47
C ALA A 80 3.58 -8.36 1.55
N VAL A 81 3.47 -7.75 2.74
CA VAL A 81 2.60 -8.23 3.81
C VAL A 81 1.13 -8.19 3.41
N GLN A 82 0.68 -7.10 2.79
CA GLN A 82 -0.69 -7.00 2.28
C GLN A 82 -1.00 -8.15 1.32
N TYR A 83 -0.16 -8.38 0.31
CA TYR A 83 -0.35 -9.48 -0.65
C TYR A 83 -0.31 -10.86 0.04
N ALA A 84 0.67 -11.10 0.92
CA ALA A 84 0.80 -12.36 1.63
C ALA A 84 -0.43 -12.67 2.49
N VAL A 85 -0.97 -11.67 3.18
CA VAL A 85 -2.19 -11.82 4.00
C VAL A 85 -3.40 -12.13 3.12
N VAL A 86 -3.60 -11.40 2.02
CA VAL A 86 -4.72 -11.67 1.09
C VAL A 86 -4.62 -13.10 0.55
N ILE A 87 -3.43 -13.52 0.12
CA ILE A 87 -3.18 -14.88 -0.38
C ILE A 87 -3.53 -15.93 0.68
N ALA A 88 -3.03 -15.76 1.91
CA ALA A 88 -3.29 -16.70 2.99
C ALA A 88 -4.80 -16.82 3.27
N LEU A 89 -5.53 -15.70 3.30
CA LEU A 89 -6.97 -15.68 3.51
C LEU A 89 -7.73 -16.36 2.37
N VAL A 90 -7.35 -16.12 1.11
CA VAL A 90 -7.98 -16.78 -0.04
C VAL A 90 -7.78 -18.29 0.01
N ILE A 91 -6.58 -18.77 0.34
CA ILE A 91 -6.29 -20.21 0.46
C ILE A 91 -7.14 -20.84 1.58
N LEU A 92 -7.20 -20.19 2.76
CA LEU A 92 -7.89 -20.72 3.93
C LEU A 92 -9.41 -20.77 3.78
N PHE A 93 -10.02 -19.75 3.16
CA PHE A 93 -11.48 -19.60 3.15
C PHE A 93 -12.13 -20.04 1.84
N VAL A 94 -11.42 -19.94 0.71
CA VAL A 94 -12.01 -20.19 -0.62
C VAL A 94 -11.62 -21.56 -1.19
N HIS A 95 -10.68 -22.27 -0.55
CA HIS A 95 -10.27 -23.63 -0.95
C HIS A 95 -9.87 -23.75 -2.43
N TYR A 96 -9.25 -22.71 -3.01
CA TYR A 96 -8.59 -22.86 -4.32
C TYR A 96 -7.36 -23.76 -4.15
N ALA A 97 -7.44 -24.96 -4.73
CA ALA A 97 -6.49 -26.05 -4.52
C ALA A 97 -5.15 -25.91 -5.25
N SER A 98 -4.90 -24.83 -6.01
CA SER A 98 -3.64 -24.69 -6.78
C SER A 98 -3.09 -23.27 -6.86
N PHE A 99 -1.76 -23.15 -6.75
CA PHE A 99 -0.99 -21.91 -6.82
C PHE A 99 -1.23 -21.12 -8.12
N THR A 100 -1.48 -21.82 -9.22
CA THR A 100 -1.78 -21.23 -10.53
C THR A 100 -3.12 -20.50 -10.55
N SER A 101 -4.17 -21.05 -9.93
CA SER A 101 -5.48 -20.39 -9.80
C SER A 101 -5.41 -19.13 -8.93
N LEU A 102 -4.54 -19.15 -7.92
CA LEU A 102 -4.30 -18.02 -7.03
C LEU A 102 -3.61 -16.85 -7.76
N LEU A 103 -2.57 -17.14 -8.56
CA LEU A 103 -1.93 -16.16 -9.45
C LEU A 103 -2.94 -15.57 -10.46
N PHE A 104 -3.78 -16.42 -11.05
CA PHE A 104 -4.79 -15.95 -12.01
C PHE A 104 -5.87 -15.07 -11.35
N LEU A 105 -6.28 -15.38 -10.11
CA LEU A 105 -7.20 -14.53 -9.32
C LEU A 105 -6.58 -13.15 -9.02
N LEU A 106 -5.31 -13.12 -8.60
CA LEU A 106 -4.62 -11.89 -8.20
C LEU A 106 -4.36 -10.93 -9.37
N PHE A 107 -4.10 -11.47 -10.58
CA PHE A 107 -3.67 -10.66 -11.73
C PHE A 107 -4.74 -10.52 -12.84
N PHE A 108 -5.70 -11.44 -12.94
CA PHE A 108 -6.62 -11.52 -14.10
C PHE A 108 -8.12 -11.50 -13.75
N SER A 109 -8.49 -11.19 -12.49
CA SER A 109 -9.87 -10.86 -12.05
C SER A 109 -10.99 -11.58 -12.82
N SER A 110 -10.97 -12.91 -12.82
CA SER A 110 -11.95 -13.73 -13.53
C SER A 110 -12.62 -14.74 -12.59
N VAL A 111 -13.18 -14.28 -11.47
CA VAL A 111 -13.90 -15.17 -10.55
C VAL A 111 -15.19 -14.53 -10.01
N HIS A 112 -16.31 -15.20 -10.27
CA HIS A 112 -17.63 -14.98 -9.68
C HIS A 112 -17.69 -15.42 -8.19
N LEU A 113 -16.74 -14.98 -7.36
CA LEU A 113 -16.95 -14.97 -5.91
C LEU A 113 -17.98 -13.88 -5.61
N SER A 114 -18.82 -14.08 -4.60
CA SER A 114 -19.62 -12.96 -4.09
C SER A 114 -18.65 -11.85 -3.69
N SER A 115 -18.67 -10.76 -4.46
CA SER A 115 -17.64 -9.71 -4.49
C SER A 115 -17.32 -9.15 -3.10
N PHE A 116 -18.24 -9.33 -2.15
CA PHE A 116 -18.09 -9.05 -0.74
C PHE A 116 -16.95 -9.80 -0.02
N TYR A 117 -16.76 -11.11 -0.19
CA TYR A 117 -15.71 -11.85 0.54
C TYR A 117 -14.30 -11.42 0.09
N LEU A 118 -14.10 -11.27 -1.22
CA LEU A 118 -12.84 -10.77 -1.76
C LEU A 118 -12.57 -9.34 -1.30
N ALA A 119 -13.59 -8.49 -1.22
CA ALA A 119 -13.45 -7.14 -0.68
C ALA A 119 -13.02 -7.16 0.80
N VAL A 120 -13.63 -8.02 1.63
CA VAL A 120 -13.26 -8.18 3.05
C VAL A 120 -11.81 -8.67 3.20
N MET A 121 -11.39 -9.67 2.43
CA MET A 121 -10.02 -10.18 2.47
C MET A 121 -9.00 -9.12 2.04
N ASN A 122 -9.28 -8.39 0.96
CA ASN A 122 -8.45 -7.27 0.52
C ASN A 122 -8.37 -6.18 1.59
N PHE A 123 -9.49 -5.84 2.23
CA PHE A 123 -9.53 -4.87 3.32
C PHE A 123 -8.65 -5.27 4.51
N ILE A 124 -8.69 -6.55 4.92
CA ILE A 124 -7.82 -7.09 5.97
C ILE A 124 -6.35 -7.00 5.56
N GLY A 125 -6.02 -7.36 4.32
CA GLY A 125 -4.68 -7.21 3.77
C GLY A 125 -4.17 -5.77 3.81
N ILE A 126 -5.01 -4.82 3.40
CA ILE A 126 -4.70 -3.38 3.44
C ILE A 126 -4.38 -2.94 4.88
N ILE A 127 -5.23 -3.34 5.85
CA ILE A 127 -5.00 -3.03 7.28
C ILE A 127 -3.67 -3.61 7.76
N ALA A 128 -3.38 -4.88 7.43
CA ALA A 128 -2.14 -5.53 7.83
C ALA A 128 -0.90 -4.83 7.24
N GLY A 129 -0.89 -4.58 5.93
CA GLY A 129 0.20 -3.87 5.25
C GLY A 129 0.34 -2.43 5.72
N PHE A 130 -0.76 -1.75 6.05
CA PHE A 130 -0.75 -0.41 6.64
C PHE A 130 -0.14 -0.42 8.05
N GLY A 131 -0.53 -1.38 8.89
CA GLY A 131 0.02 -1.54 10.24
C GLY A 131 1.53 -1.75 10.22
N VAL A 132 2.02 -2.62 9.34
CA VAL A 132 3.46 -2.85 9.16
C VAL A 132 4.18 -1.59 8.70
N ARG A 133 3.63 -0.87 7.71
CA ARG A 133 4.17 0.42 7.25
C ARG A 133 4.28 1.44 8.38
N PHE A 134 3.24 1.56 9.19
CA PHE A 134 3.21 2.48 10.32
C PHE A 134 4.25 2.12 11.39
N ILE A 135 4.36 0.84 11.74
CA ILE A 135 5.36 0.35 12.72
C ILE A 135 6.78 0.62 12.22
N LEU A 136 7.07 0.29 10.95
CA LEU A 136 8.38 0.54 10.35
C LEU A 136 8.69 2.04 10.26
N SER A 137 7.68 2.87 10.01
CA SER A 137 7.82 4.32 10.00
C SER A 137 8.30 4.86 11.36
N ILE A 138 7.70 4.38 12.45
CA ILE A 138 8.08 4.79 13.81
C ILE A 138 9.45 4.22 14.21
N LYS A 139 9.75 2.95 13.86
CA LYS A 139 10.95 2.26 14.36
C LYS A 139 12.21 2.50 13.53
N TYR A 140 12.06 2.80 12.25
CA TYR A 140 13.20 2.83 11.32
C TYR A 140 13.27 4.11 10.48
N VAL A 141 12.15 4.58 9.93
CA VAL A 141 12.15 5.71 8.99
C VAL A 141 12.44 7.03 9.71
N TRP A 142 11.72 7.31 10.80
CA TRP A 142 11.83 8.53 11.61
C TRP A 142 12.36 8.27 13.04
N ALA A 143 13.16 7.20 13.19
CA ALA A 143 13.91 6.89 14.41
C ALA A 143 15.38 7.28 14.26
#